data_AF-D8EZE5-F1
#
_entry.id   AF-D8EZE5-F1
#
_cell.length_a   1.000
_cell.length_b   1.000
_cell.length_c   1.000
_cell.angle_alpha   90.00
_cell.angle_beta   90.00
_cell.angle_gamma   90.00
#
_symmetry.space_group_name_H-M   'P 1'
#
loop_
_entity.id
_entity.type
_entity.pdbx_description
1 polymer ?
#
loop_
_entity_poly.entity_id
_entity_poly.type
_entity_poly.pdbx_seq_one_letter_code
_entity_poly.pdbx_strand_id
1 'polypeptide(L)'
;MLLAIKIEQEALENACKEIIESILICLPNAFKGTVYRVGILPEMVTTRVASGIIDENRREISWGLPEVSDYNPPGKPWNEYRDEPGRPLEAMAWCVERQSSWTAEDPRNDARSVRLQVEGIWKDFHHMEPVLIRKKDLYLGEMRPMVYPKNHAGETIWENSDYVVAAVIKIHFQPYSIRIGGHETKVIKRLSRALGTELLSYQLREQSLEAARALADDRLHSCNVLADSLRNVITKSGLIFSLIKLEMGFLRDQWESTLLEGTKEASLRQKAISGLDELLDKLEHVSGSDMVSDLKQIQNRFLTLHPSPEQGRSWVKMKIEDQWRALINERKVDEKDAKMVMRHIEDLYRSLYLGENQELLAGYKQIPESLISEWGGSSL
;
A
#
# COMPACT_ATOMS: atom_id res chain seq x y z
N MET A 1 -1.38 -3.79 25.20
CA MET A 1 -2.43 -2.96 24.59
C MET A 1 -3.43 -2.65 25.69
N LEU A 2 -3.74 -1.37 25.89
CA LEU A 2 -4.40 -0.86 27.08
C LEU A 2 -5.93 -0.91 26.89
N LEU A 3 -6.68 -1.19 27.96
CA LEU A 3 -8.13 -1.38 27.88
C LEU A 3 -8.84 -0.04 28.07
N ALA A 4 -9.10 0.64 26.95
CA ALA A 4 -10.10 1.69 26.82
C ALA A 4 -10.48 1.85 25.36
N ILE A 5 -11.61 2.53 25.17
CA ILE A 5 -12.05 2.97 23.86
C ILE A 5 -11.05 3.99 23.28
N LYS A 6 -10.57 3.70 22.07
CA LYS A 6 -9.83 4.64 21.23
C LYS A 6 -10.78 5.12 20.14
N ILE A 7 -11.14 6.39 20.23
CA ILE A 7 -11.95 7.10 19.24
C ILE A 7 -11.33 8.49 19.11
N GLU A 8 -11.33 9.02 17.89
CA GLU A 8 -11.06 10.42 17.60
C GLU A 8 -11.88 11.37 18.50
N GLN A 9 -11.21 12.39 19.05
CA GLN A 9 -11.81 13.26 20.08
C GLN A 9 -13.12 13.93 19.61
N GLU A 10 -13.21 14.31 18.34
CA GLU A 10 -14.41 14.95 17.77
C GLU A 10 -15.59 13.98 17.69
N ALA A 11 -15.37 12.76 17.19
CA ALA A 11 -16.41 11.74 17.12
C ALA A 11 -16.90 11.34 18.51
N LEU A 12 -15.99 11.24 19.48
CA LEU A 12 -16.34 10.99 20.89
C LEU A 12 -17.18 12.14 21.47
N GLU A 13 -16.79 13.39 21.24
CA GLU A 13 -17.52 14.56 21.74
C GLU A 13 -18.93 14.63 21.14
N ASN A 14 -19.08 14.37 19.84
CA ASN A 14 -20.37 14.37 19.17
C ASN A 14 -21.31 13.29 19.71
N ALA A 15 -20.85 12.04 19.84
CA ALA A 15 -21.65 10.96 20.44
C ALA A 15 -22.06 11.29 21.90
N CYS A 16 -21.15 11.91 22.67
CA CYS A 16 -21.45 12.38 24.03
C CYS A 16 -22.42 13.57 24.06
N LYS A 17 -22.47 14.44 23.06
CA LYS A 17 -23.48 15.50 22.96
C LYS A 17 -24.83 14.92 22.59
N GLU A 18 -24.90 14.03 21.60
CA GLU A 18 -26.14 13.40 21.16
C GLU A 18 -26.84 12.63 22.28
N ILE A 19 -26.08 11.90 23.11
CA ILE A 19 -26.67 11.18 24.25
C ILE A 19 -27.16 12.12 25.35
N ILE A 20 -26.45 13.23 25.62
CA ILE A 20 -26.90 14.26 26.56
C ILE A 20 -28.20 14.86 26.04
N GLU A 21 -28.22 15.28 24.78
CA GLU A 21 -29.39 15.86 24.14
C GLU A 21 -30.60 14.92 24.18
N SER A 22 -30.40 13.66 23.80
CA SER A 22 -31.44 12.62 23.87
C SER A 22 -32.01 12.47 25.29
N ILE A 23 -31.14 12.40 26.31
CA ILE A 23 -31.59 12.31 27.70
C ILE A 23 -32.34 13.57 28.12
N LEU A 24 -31.79 14.74 27.83
CA LEU A 24 -32.37 16.02 28.24
C LEU A 24 -33.71 16.26 27.57
N ILE A 25 -33.90 15.89 26.30
CA ILE A 25 -35.19 16.01 25.59
C ILE A 25 -36.21 14.99 26.11
N CYS A 26 -35.81 13.72 26.29
CA CYS A 26 -36.72 12.65 26.69
C CYS A 26 -37.17 12.74 28.16
N LEU A 27 -36.38 13.36 29.04
CA LEU A 27 -36.69 13.47 30.46
C LEU A 27 -37.08 14.90 30.83
N PRO A 28 -38.37 15.18 31.14
CA PRO A 28 -38.88 16.55 31.30
C PRO A 28 -38.24 17.31 32.46
N ASN A 29 -37.86 16.61 33.52
CA ASN A 29 -37.28 17.22 34.72
C ASN A 29 -35.75 17.24 34.72
N ALA A 30 -35.10 16.68 33.68
CA ALA A 30 -33.66 16.75 33.51
C ALA A 30 -33.28 18.08 32.87
N PHE A 31 -32.29 18.77 33.42
CA PHE A 31 -31.89 20.11 32.95
C PHE A 31 -30.41 20.26 32.59
N LYS A 32 -29.53 19.39 33.10
CA LYS A 32 -28.10 19.40 32.78
C LYS A 32 -27.57 17.99 32.65
N GLY A 33 -26.79 17.74 31.61
CA GLY A 33 -26.11 16.47 31.38
C GLY A 33 -24.61 16.66 31.23
N THR A 34 -23.83 15.70 31.71
CA THR A 34 -22.37 15.69 31.58
C THR A 34 -21.89 14.26 31.37
N VAL A 35 -20.99 14.04 30.41
CA VAL A 35 -20.36 12.74 30.19
C VAL A 35 -18.87 12.82 30.52
N TYR A 36 -18.40 11.84 31.27
CA TYR A 36 -17.00 11.64 31.64
C TYR A 36 -16.50 10.38 30.97
N ARG A 37 -15.41 10.46 30.21
CA ARG A 37 -14.70 9.29 29.70
C ARG A 37 -13.82 8.73 30.81
N VAL A 38 -13.81 7.40 30.94
CA VAL A 38 -12.84 6.68 31.77
C VAL A 38 -11.72 6.20 30.88
N GLY A 39 -10.49 6.59 31.23
CA GLY A 39 -9.30 6.31 30.45
C GLY A 39 -8.82 4.86 30.53
N ILE A 40 -7.66 4.63 29.92
CA ILE A 40 -6.98 3.33 29.85
C ILE A 40 -6.55 2.77 31.21
N LEU A 41 -6.58 1.45 31.34
CA LEU A 41 -5.89 0.74 32.42
C LEU A 41 -4.37 0.93 32.36
N PRO A 42 -3.66 0.97 33.50
CA PRO A 42 -4.17 0.94 34.87
C PRO A 42 -4.55 2.33 35.45
N GLU A 43 -4.12 3.43 34.84
CA GLU A 43 -4.24 4.78 35.42
C GLU A 43 -5.70 5.27 35.49
N MET A 44 -6.54 4.85 34.55
CA MET A 44 -7.98 5.12 34.49
C MET A 44 -8.32 6.60 34.76
N VAL A 45 -7.61 7.48 34.05
CA VAL A 45 -7.84 8.92 34.12
C VAL A 45 -9.24 9.23 33.63
N THR A 46 -10.07 9.79 34.51
CA THR A 46 -11.43 10.19 34.19
C THR A 46 -11.43 11.64 33.75
N THR A 47 -11.92 11.89 32.54
CA THR A 47 -11.91 13.22 31.91
C THR A 47 -13.31 13.56 31.42
N ARG A 48 -13.78 14.75 31.73
CA ARG A 48 -15.03 15.32 31.24
C ARG A 48 -14.91 15.60 29.75
N VAL A 49 -15.85 15.07 28.97
CA VAL A 49 -15.87 15.18 27.51
C VAL A 49 -16.85 16.25 27.06
N ALA A 50 -18.10 16.15 27.50
CA ALA A 50 -19.17 17.05 27.09
C ALA A 50 -20.06 17.42 28.29
N SER A 51 -20.58 18.64 28.27
CA SER A 51 -21.59 19.11 29.22
C SER A 51 -22.55 20.06 28.53
N GLY A 52 -23.83 19.85 28.77
CA GLY A 52 -24.92 20.64 28.16
C GLY A 52 -25.98 20.99 29.19
N ILE A 53 -26.53 22.20 29.09
CA ILE A 53 -27.66 22.67 29.90
C ILE A 53 -28.78 23.05 28.94
N ILE A 54 -29.94 22.41 29.10
CA ILE A 54 -31.14 22.75 28.32
C ILE A 54 -31.83 23.95 28.96
N ASP A 55 -32.31 24.88 28.14
CA ASP A 55 -33.04 26.06 28.60
C ASP A 55 -34.39 25.71 29.23
N GLU A 56 -34.98 26.64 29.98
CA GLU A 56 -36.27 26.44 30.65
C GLU A 56 -37.41 26.14 29.66
N ASN A 57 -37.33 26.66 28.44
CA ASN A 57 -38.29 26.40 27.37
C ASN A 57 -38.06 25.06 26.66
N ARG A 58 -36.96 24.37 26.96
CA ARG A 58 -36.55 23.08 26.42
C ARG A 58 -36.40 23.08 24.89
N ARG A 59 -35.91 24.17 24.32
CA ARG A 59 -35.70 24.39 22.88
C ARG A 59 -34.25 24.31 22.48
N GLU A 60 -33.34 24.78 23.33
CA GLU A 60 -31.93 24.89 22.99
C GLU A 60 -31.05 24.34 24.12
N ILE A 61 -29.95 23.70 23.74
CA ILE A 61 -28.93 23.23 24.67
C ILE A 61 -27.70 24.12 24.52
N SER A 62 -27.34 24.76 25.63
CA SER A 62 -26.08 25.48 25.75
C SER A 62 -24.96 24.47 26.05
N TRP A 63 -24.00 24.38 25.13
CA TRP A 63 -22.83 23.52 25.27
C TRP A 63 -21.66 24.30 25.85
N GLY A 64 -20.94 23.69 26.80
CA GLY A 64 -19.73 24.28 27.36
C GLY A 64 -19.32 23.61 28.66
N LEU A 65 -18.14 23.97 29.17
CA LEU A 65 -17.62 23.52 30.47
C LEU A 65 -17.69 24.67 31.50
N PRO A 66 -18.89 25.10 31.94
CA PRO A 66 -19.05 26.33 32.72
C PRO A 66 -18.51 26.25 34.17
N GLU A 67 -18.08 25.08 34.65
CA GLU A 67 -17.63 24.87 36.04
C GLU A 67 -16.19 24.36 36.10
N VAL A 68 -15.37 24.99 36.96
CA VAL A 68 -14.08 24.43 37.40
C VAL A 68 -14.37 23.10 38.10
N SER A 69 -13.89 22.00 37.51
CA SER A 69 -13.92 20.68 38.16
C SER A 69 -12.65 19.93 37.81
N ASP A 70 -12.17 19.15 38.77
CA ASP A 70 -10.96 18.32 38.68
C ASP A 70 -11.02 17.29 37.54
N TYR A 71 -12.21 17.05 36.99
CA TYR A 71 -12.41 16.16 35.86
C TYR A 71 -12.22 16.87 34.51
N ASN A 72 -12.02 18.20 34.47
CA ASN A 72 -11.59 18.87 33.23
C ASN A 72 -10.24 18.33 32.76
N PRO A 73 -9.94 18.36 31.44
CA PRO A 73 -8.60 18.04 30.93
C PRO A 73 -7.50 18.72 31.77
N PRO A 74 -6.49 17.96 32.26
CA PRO A 74 -6.13 16.58 31.88
C PRO A 74 -6.97 15.44 32.50
N GLY A 75 -7.84 15.73 33.46
CA GLY A 75 -8.69 14.77 34.17
C GLY A 75 -8.08 14.29 35.48
N LYS A 76 -8.81 13.39 36.16
CA LYS A 76 -8.46 12.88 37.49
C LYS A 76 -8.13 11.38 37.45
N PRO A 77 -6.94 10.92 37.85
CA PRO A 77 -6.56 9.50 37.83
C PRO A 77 -7.29 8.68 38.90
N TRP A 78 -7.42 7.36 38.68
CA TRP A 78 -8.16 6.45 39.59
C TRP A 78 -7.71 6.56 41.05
N ASN A 79 -6.40 6.62 41.30
CA ASN A 79 -5.85 6.74 42.65
C ASN A 79 -6.27 8.03 43.37
N GLU A 80 -6.72 9.05 42.64
CA GLU A 80 -7.15 10.32 43.21
C GLU A 80 -8.65 10.40 43.51
N TYR A 81 -9.48 9.52 42.98
CA TYR A 81 -10.93 9.54 43.27
C TYR A 81 -11.49 8.22 43.77
N ARG A 82 -10.69 7.14 43.86
CA ARG A 82 -11.10 5.88 44.48
C ARG A 82 -11.52 6.08 45.94
N ASP A 83 -12.43 5.23 46.41
CA ASP A 83 -12.82 5.23 47.82
C ASP A 83 -11.62 4.84 48.71
N GLU A 84 -11.30 5.69 49.70
CA GLU A 84 -10.15 5.53 50.58
C GLU A 84 -10.44 6.20 51.95
N PRO A 85 -10.05 5.58 53.08
CA PRO A 85 -10.25 6.16 54.40
C PRO A 85 -9.62 7.55 54.53
N GLY A 86 -10.35 8.48 55.13
CA GLY A 86 -9.90 9.86 55.32
C GLY A 86 -10.06 10.76 54.09
N ARG A 87 -10.62 10.25 52.98
CA ARG A 87 -10.94 11.03 51.78
C ARG A 87 -12.45 11.11 51.56
N PRO A 88 -12.95 12.19 50.92
CA PRO A 88 -14.36 12.26 50.55
C PRO A 88 -14.74 11.13 49.61
N LEU A 89 -15.85 10.45 49.90
CA LEU A 89 -16.39 9.42 49.00
C LEU A 89 -17.02 10.09 47.78
N GLU A 90 -16.71 9.60 46.58
CA GLU A 90 -17.21 10.15 45.32
C GLU A 90 -18.22 9.21 44.65
N ALA A 91 -19.29 9.77 44.08
CA ALA A 91 -20.22 9.00 43.24
C ALA A 91 -19.54 8.45 41.98
N MET A 92 -18.52 9.15 41.46
CA MET A 92 -17.71 8.69 40.35
C MET A 92 -16.97 7.39 40.70
N ALA A 93 -16.37 7.31 41.89
CA ALA A 93 -15.68 6.12 42.38
C ALA A 93 -16.60 4.90 42.41
N TRP A 94 -17.83 5.08 42.90
CA TRP A 94 -18.85 4.04 42.92
C TRP A 94 -19.17 3.51 41.52
N CYS A 95 -19.45 4.43 40.59
CA CYS A 95 -19.79 4.05 39.22
C CYS A 95 -18.67 3.30 38.52
N VAL A 96 -17.42 3.70 38.77
CA VAL A 96 -16.23 3.09 38.19
C VAL A 96 -15.94 1.74 38.83
N GLU A 97 -15.74 1.67 40.15
CA GLU A 97 -15.35 0.44 40.85
C GLU A 97 -16.45 -0.62 40.88
N ARG A 98 -17.67 -0.23 41.27
CA ARG A 98 -18.80 -1.15 41.43
C ARG A 98 -19.57 -1.40 40.15
N GLN A 99 -19.24 -0.70 39.06
CA GLN A 99 -19.96 -0.79 37.79
C GLN A 99 -21.47 -0.56 37.96
N SER A 100 -21.82 0.29 38.91
CA SER A 100 -23.19 0.47 39.41
C SER A 100 -23.58 1.95 39.41
N SER A 101 -24.85 2.22 39.15
CA SER A 101 -25.36 3.59 39.16
C SER A 101 -25.40 4.20 40.56
N TRP A 102 -25.34 5.52 40.66
CA TRP A 102 -25.58 6.27 41.90
C TRP A 102 -26.69 7.31 41.67
N THR A 103 -27.59 7.49 42.62
CA THR A 103 -28.66 8.50 42.54
C THR A 103 -28.71 9.29 43.84
N ALA A 104 -28.56 10.60 43.75
CA ALA A 104 -28.77 11.53 44.85
C ALA A 104 -30.23 12.03 44.82
N GLU A 105 -31.15 11.21 45.34
CA GLU A 105 -32.57 11.60 45.51
C GLU A 105 -32.83 12.41 46.78
N ASP A 106 -31.89 12.41 47.74
CA ASP A 106 -31.86 13.30 48.91
C ASP A 106 -30.44 13.89 49.08
N PRO A 107 -30.13 15.00 48.40
CA PRO A 107 -28.78 15.58 48.42
C PRO A 107 -28.33 16.10 49.79
N ARG A 108 -29.24 16.22 50.77
CA ARG A 108 -28.90 16.65 52.14
C ARG A 108 -28.27 15.52 52.96
N ASN A 109 -28.54 14.28 52.58
CA ASN A 109 -28.03 13.07 53.24
C ASN A 109 -27.20 12.21 52.27
N ASP A 110 -26.78 12.76 51.13
CA ASP A 110 -25.98 12.03 50.14
C ASP A 110 -24.54 11.81 50.65
N ALA A 111 -24.27 10.57 51.07
CA ALA A 111 -22.97 10.13 51.57
C ALA A 111 -21.82 10.26 50.57
N ARG A 112 -22.10 10.45 49.27
CA ARG A 112 -21.09 10.60 48.21
C ARG A 112 -21.04 12.00 47.59
N SER A 113 -21.68 12.97 48.24
CA SER A 113 -21.54 14.38 47.88
C SER A 113 -20.26 14.96 48.49
N VAL A 114 -19.23 15.16 47.66
CA VAL A 114 -17.94 15.74 48.10
C VAL A 114 -18.10 17.11 48.73
N ARG A 115 -18.91 18.01 48.11
CA ARG A 115 -19.14 19.36 48.66
C ARG A 115 -19.89 19.33 49.98
N LEU A 116 -20.79 18.37 50.19
CA LEU A 116 -21.46 18.21 51.48
C LEU A 116 -20.45 17.77 52.55
N GLN A 117 -19.56 16.83 52.22
CA GLN A 117 -18.53 16.33 53.14
C GLN A 117 -17.46 17.38 53.49
N VAL A 118 -17.07 18.22 52.53
CA VAL A 118 -15.96 19.17 52.66
C VAL A 118 -16.43 20.58 53.05
N GLU A 119 -17.48 21.08 52.40
CA GLU A 119 -17.95 22.48 52.52
C GLU A 119 -19.26 22.59 53.33
N GLY A 120 -19.94 21.49 53.62
CA GLY A 120 -21.28 21.49 54.24
C GLY A 120 -22.39 21.98 53.31
N ILE A 121 -22.09 22.15 52.01
CA ILE A 121 -23.02 22.66 50.99
C ILE A 121 -23.65 21.47 50.26
N TRP A 122 -24.98 21.37 50.34
CA TRP A 122 -25.75 20.36 49.62
C TRP A 122 -25.73 20.63 48.10
N LYS A 123 -25.80 19.56 47.32
CA LYS A 123 -25.69 19.59 45.85
C LYS A 123 -27.06 19.39 45.20
N ASP A 124 -27.10 19.45 43.88
CA ASP A 124 -28.29 19.17 43.08
C ASP A 124 -28.69 17.69 43.12
N PHE A 125 -29.97 17.45 42.89
CA PHE A 125 -30.53 16.13 42.62
C PHE A 125 -29.96 15.61 41.31
N HIS A 126 -29.35 14.43 41.33
CA HIS A 126 -28.68 13.91 40.14
C HIS A 126 -28.61 12.39 40.12
N HIS A 127 -28.36 11.85 38.92
CA HIS A 127 -28.10 10.44 38.69
C HIS A 127 -26.80 10.28 37.91
N MET A 128 -26.00 9.29 38.29
CA MET A 128 -24.79 8.87 37.59
C MET A 128 -24.94 7.44 37.13
N GLU A 129 -24.77 7.21 35.82
CA GLU A 129 -24.91 5.91 35.18
C GLU A 129 -23.59 5.52 34.49
N PRO A 130 -22.98 4.38 34.83
CA PRO A 130 -21.80 3.88 34.13
C PRO A 130 -22.18 3.33 32.75
N VAL A 131 -21.36 3.64 31.76
CA VAL A 131 -21.45 3.11 30.40
C VAL A 131 -20.59 1.85 30.33
N LEU A 132 -21.27 0.70 30.34
CA LEU A 132 -20.62 -0.60 30.40
C LEU A 132 -20.42 -1.19 29.01
N ILE A 133 -19.20 -1.66 28.74
CA ILE A 133 -18.87 -2.40 27.52
C ILE A 133 -18.30 -3.76 27.91
N ARG A 134 -18.67 -4.81 27.17
CA ARG A 134 -18.14 -6.14 27.43
C ARG A 134 -16.69 -6.23 26.99
N LYS A 135 -15.85 -6.83 27.83
CA LYS A 135 -14.42 -7.04 27.53
C LYS A 135 -14.19 -7.80 26.23
N LYS A 136 -15.02 -8.82 25.96
CA LYS A 136 -14.94 -9.63 24.74
C LYS A 136 -15.23 -8.83 23.46
N ASP A 137 -15.98 -7.74 23.55
CA ASP A 137 -16.35 -6.94 22.39
C ASP A 137 -15.23 -5.91 22.08
N LEU A 138 -14.41 -5.55 23.08
CA LEU A 138 -13.23 -4.68 22.90
C LEU A 138 -12.05 -5.38 22.19
N TYR A 139 -11.99 -6.72 22.22
CA TYR A 139 -10.90 -7.50 21.62
C TYR A 139 -11.45 -8.70 20.83
N LEU A 140 -11.27 -8.67 19.51
CA LEU A 140 -11.58 -9.78 18.60
C LEU A 140 -10.54 -10.92 18.71
N GLY A 141 -10.45 -11.58 19.87
CA GLY A 141 -9.86 -12.93 19.97
C GLY A 141 -8.68 -13.12 20.91
N GLU A 142 -7.87 -12.10 21.24
CA GLU A 142 -6.74 -12.27 22.17
C GLU A 142 -6.77 -11.29 23.35
N MET A 143 -7.29 -11.76 24.49
CA MET A 143 -7.09 -11.09 25.78
C MET A 143 -5.65 -11.31 26.24
N ARG A 144 -4.80 -10.29 26.13
CA ARG A 144 -3.48 -10.28 26.77
C ARG A 144 -3.61 -10.06 28.29
N PRO A 145 -2.66 -10.53 29.12
CA PRO A 145 -2.67 -10.24 30.55
C PRO A 145 -2.68 -8.73 30.79
N MET A 146 -3.68 -8.25 31.52
CA MET A 146 -3.88 -6.84 31.84
C MET A 146 -3.57 -6.58 33.30
N VAL A 147 -2.97 -5.42 33.56
CA VAL A 147 -2.82 -4.91 34.91
C VAL A 147 -4.11 -4.19 35.28
N TYR A 148 -4.96 -4.86 36.05
CA TYR A 148 -6.17 -4.25 36.58
C TYR A 148 -5.82 -3.27 37.72
N PRO A 149 -6.55 -2.14 37.83
CA PRO A 149 -6.36 -1.21 38.94
C PRO A 149 -6.80 -1.87 40.24
N LYS A 150 -6.27 -1.37 41.35
CA LYS A 150 -6.63 -1.86 42.68
C LYS A 150 -7.48 -0.84 43.42
N ASN A 151 -8.44 -1.33 44.20
CA ASN A 151 -9.12 -0.51 45.20
C ASN A 151 -8.19 -0.25 46.40
N HIS A 152 -8.67 0.50 47.39
CA HIS A 152 -7.89 0.76 48.61
C HIS A 152 -7.50 -0.51 49.38
N ALA A 153 -8.33 -1.55 49.35
CA ALA A 153 -8.04 -2.84 50.00
C ALA A 153 -6.96 -3.67 49.26
N GLY A 154 -6.49 -3.20 48.11
CA GLY A 154 -5.50 -3.91 47.29
C GLY A 154 -6.12 -4.97 46.36
N GLU A 155 -7.45 -5.06 46.32
CA GLU A 155 -8.20 -5.96 45.44
C GLU A 155 -8.28 -5.38 44.04
N THR A 156 -8.12 -6.24 43.03
CA THR A 156 -8.24 -5.85 41.62
C THR A 156 -9.69 -5.55 41.28
N ILE A 157 -9.93 -4.38 40.68
CA ILE A 157 -11.25 -4.02 40.17
C ILE A 157 -11.42 -4.57 38.75
N TRP A 158 -12.65 -4.94 38.42
CA TRP A 158 -13.07 -5.47 37.12
C TRP A 158 -12.48 -6.81 36.69
N GLU A 159 -11.41 -7.35 37.29
CA GLU A 159 -10.78 -8.61 36.87
C GLU A 159 -11.81 -9.72 36.66
N ASN A 160 -12.69 -9.92 37.65
CA ASN A 160 -13.75 -10.94 37.64
C ASN A 160 -15.08 -10.47 37.02
N SER A 161 -15.12 -9.31 36.35
CA SER A 161 -16.31 -8.81 35.64
C SER A 161 -16.19 -9.05 34.14
N ASP A 162 -17.31 -9.31 33.46
CA ASP A 162 -17.39 -9.36 32.00
C ASP A 162 -17.32 -7.97 31.36
N TYR A 163 -17.48 -6.91 32.15
CA TYR A 163 -17.62 -5.54 31.67
C TYR A 163 -16.47 -4.67 32.14
N VAL A 164 -16.31 -3.54 31.46
CA VAL A 164 -15.54 -2.38 31.90
C VAL A 164 -16.38 -1.12 31.81
N VAL A 165 -15.98 -0.10 32.55
CA VAL A 165 -16.62 1.23 32.48
C VAL A 165 -15.84 2.07 31.48
N ALA A 166 -16.48 2.42 30.36
CA ALA A 166 -15.87 3.28 29.34
C ALA A 166 -16.15 4.77 29.56
N ALA A 167 -17.28 5.08 30.16
CA ALA A 167 -17.70 6.43 30.49
C ALA A 167 -18.69 6.41 31.66
N VAL A 168 -18.96 7.58 32.23
CA VAL A 168 -20.01 7.80 33.23
C VAL A 168 -20.84 9.00 32.81
N ILE A 169 -22.15 8.83 32.77
CA ILE A 169 -23.11 9.89 32.43
C ILE A 169 -23.67 10.44 33.73
N LYS A 170 -23.59 11.75 33.94
CA LYS A 170 -24.20 12.46 35.07
C LYS A 170 -25.32 13.37 34.58
N ILE A 171 -26.52 13.19 35.11
CA ILE A 171 -27.71 13.97 34.75
C ILE A 171 -28.26 14.65 36.01
N HIS A 172 -28.45 15.97 35.94
CA HIS A 172 -29.06 16.76 37.00
C HIS A 172 -30.57 16.92 36.74
N PHE A 173 -31.33 16.90 37.82
CA PHE A 173 -32.78 16.89 37.83
C PHE A 173 -33.32 18.01 38.71
N GLN A 174 -34.51 18.51 38.37
CA GLN A 174 -35.26 19.41 39.25
C GLN A 174 -35.47 18.76 40.63
N PRO A 175 -35.56 19.54 41.71
CA PRO A 175 -35.71 19.01 43.06
C PRO A 175 -36.85 17.98 43.19
N TYR A 176 -36.56 16.87 43.89
CA TYR A 176 -37.51 15.79 44.19
C TYR A 176 -38.13 15.08 42.98
N SER A 177 -37.57 15.26 41.78
CA SER A 177 -38.09 14.66 40.54
C SER A 177 -37.40 13.36 40.11
N ILE A 178 -36.31 12.98 40.79
CA ILE A 178 -35.56 11.74 40.53
C ILE A 178 -35.70 10.79 41.72
N ARG A 179 -35.84 9.49 41.43
CA ARG A 179 -35.89 8.43 42.44
C ARG A 179 -35.04 7.22 42.06
N ILE A 180 -34.47 6.54 43.05
CA ILE A 180 -33.77 5.27 42.87
C ILE A 180 -34.73 4.24 42.27
N GLY A 181 -34.34 3.62 41.15
CA GLY A 181 -35.18 2.67 40.42
C GLY A 181 -36.38 3.29 39.69
N GLY A 182 -36.48 4.63 39.67
CA GLY A 182 -37.49 5.40 38.95
C GLY A 182 -37.42 5.23 37.43
N HIS A 183 -38.42 5.75 36.72
CA HIS A 183 -38.51 5.65 35.26
C HIS A 183 -37.30 6.31 34.57
N GLU A 184 -36.89 7.47 35.06
CA GLU A 184 -35.75 8.27 34.58
C GLU A 184 -34.46 7.45 34.60
N THR A 185 -34.17 6.77 35.72
CA THR A 185 -32.97 5.91 35.85
C THR A 185 -33.00 4.73 34.88
N LYS A 186 -34.17 4.16 34.61
CA LYS A 186 -34.32 3.06 33.64
C LYS A 186 -34.10 3.53 32.21
N VAL A 187 -34.57 4.73 31.86
CA VAL A 187 -34.34 5.35 30.55
C VAL A 187 -32.84 5.63 30.38
N ILE A 188 -32.21 6.28 31.35
CA ILE A 188 -30.77 6.58 31.31
C ILE A 188 -29.95 5.30 31.19
N LYS A 189 -30.28 4.25 31.93
CA LYS A 189 -29.63 2.93 31.82
C LYS A 189 -29.76 2.27 30.44
N ARG A 190 -30.86 2.49 29.72
CA ARG A 190 -31.02 1.99 28.35
C ARG A 190 -30.18 2.82 27.38
N LEU A 191 -30.20 4.14 27.53
CA LEU A 191 -29.42 5.07 26.72
C LEU A 191 -27.91 4.91 26.94
N SER A 192 -27.45 4.66 28.17
CA SER A 192 -26.03 4.40 28.47
C SER A 192 -25.52 3.15 27.75
N ARG A 193 -26.35 2.10 27.60
CA ARG A 193 -26.01 0.90 26.82
C ARG A 193 -25.96 1.17 25.32
N ALA A 194 -26.84 2.04 24.81
CA ALA A 194 -26.82 2.46 23.42
C ALA A 194 -25.51 3.21 23.11
N LEU A 195 -25.14 4.16 23.97
CA LEU A 195 -23.85 4.86 23.87
C LEU A 195 -22.67 3.90 23.91
N GLY A 196 -22.68 2.90 24.82
CA GLY A 196 -21.62 1.87 24.84
C GLY A 196 -21.46 1.12 23.52
N THR A 197 -22.57 0.78 22.86
CA THR A 197 -22.58 0.12 21.54
C THR A 197 -22.08 1.04 20.43
N GLU A 198 -22.45 2.31 20.49
CA GLU A 198 -22.07 3.32 19.52
C GLU A 198 -20.55 3.60 19.59
N LEU A 199 -20.02 3.82 20.79
CA LEU A 199 -18.59 4.00 21.00
C LEU A 199 -17.78 2.79 20.52
N LEU A 200 -18.28 1.57 20.76
CA LEU A 200 -17.66 0.36 20.22
C LEU A 200 -17.65 0.35 18.69
N SER A 201 -18.75 0.76 18.07
CA SER A 201 -18.89 0.81 16.62
C SER A 201 -17.90 1.80 15.99
N TYR A 202 -17.68 2.95 16.63
CA TYR A 202 -16.64 3.90 16.22
C TYR A 202 -15.23 3.29 16.27
N GLN A 203 -14.88 2.65 17.39
CA GLN A 203 -13.56 2.01 17.54
C GLN A 203 -13.33 0.92 16.46
N LEU A 204 -14.33 0.07 16.21
CA LEU A 204 -14.21 -1.01 15.21
C LEU A 204 -14.03 -0.44 13.80
N ARG A 205 -14.73 0.66 13.48
CA ARG A 205 -14.57 1.35 12.19
C ARG A 205 -13.17 1.93 12.03
N GLU A 206 -12.63 2.55 13.07
CA GLU A 206 -11.28 3.11 13.07
C GLU A 206 -10.22 2.02 12.89
N GLN A 207 -10.30 0.94 13.66
CA GLN A 207 -9.39 -0.21 13.54
C GLN A 207 -9.45 -0.87 12.15
N SER A 208 -10.65 -0.98 11.57
CA SER A 208 -10.83 -1.52 10.21
C SER A 208 -10.17 -0.63 9.15
N LEU A 209 -10.30 0.69 9.27
CA LEU A 209 -9.65 1.65 8.37
C LEU A 209 -8.13 1.60 8.49
N GLU A 210 -7.60 1.50 9.71
CA GLU A 210 -6.16 1.34 9.94
C GLU A 210 -5.62 0.05 9.32
N ALA A 211 -6.30 -1.08 9.54
CA ALA A 211 -5.92 -2.37 8.96
C ALA A 211 -5.96 -2.35 7.43
N ALA A 212 -6.99 -1.72 6.84
CA ALA A 212 -7.11 -1.58 5.39
C ALA A 212 -5.98 -0.73 4.78
N ARG A 213 -5.58 0.35 5.47
CA ARG A 213 -4.43 1.19 5.05
C ARG A 213 -3.14 0.38 5.09
N ALA A 214 -2.87 -0.32 6.20
CA ALA A 214 -1.68 -1.16 6.34
C ALA A 214 -1.60 -2.22 5.23
N LEU A 215 -2.71 -2.90 4.92
CA LEU A 215 -2.77 -3.88 3.83
C LEU A 215 -2.52 -3.26 2.45
N ALA A 216 -3.02 -2.05 2.21
CA ALA A 216 -2.77 -1.34 0.96
C ALA A 216 -1.28 -0.98 0.80
N ASP A 217 -0.64 -0.51 1.87
CA ASP A 217 0.79 -0.19 1.89
C ASP A 217 1.65 -1.45 1.69
N ASP A 218 1.33 -2.56 2.38
CA ASP A 218 2.02 -3.84 2.21
C ASP A 218 1.90 -4.38 0.78
N ARG A 219 0.71 -4.21 0.15
CA ARG A 219 0.50 -4.59 -1.24
C ARG A 219 1.35 -3.77 -2.20
N LEU A 220 1.43 -2.44 -1.99
CA LEU A 220 2.28 -1.56 -2.80
C LEU A 220 3.76 -1.93 -2.64
N HIS A 221 4.19 -2.18 -1.41
CA HIS A 221 5.56 -2.63 -1.13
C HIS A 221 5.88 -3.96 -1.84
N SER A 222 4.99 -4.94 -1.75
CA SER A 222 5.13 -6.23 -2.42
C SER A 222 5.21 -6.09 -3.94
N CYS A 223 4.36 -5.25 -4.55
CA CYS A 223 4.41 -4.95 -5.98
C CYS A 223 5.75 -4.34 -6.41
N ASN A 224 6.32 -3.43 -5.61
CA ASN A 224 7.62 -2.82 -5.89
C ASN A 224 8.75 -3.85 -5.85
N VAL A 225 8.78 -4.71 -4.82
CA VAL A 225 9.78 -5.79 -4.71
C VAL A 225 9.68 -6.76 -5.89
N LEU A 226 8.46 -7.10 -6.31
CA LEU A 226 8.24 -7.96 -7.48
C LEU A 226 8.69 -7.28 -8.78
N ALA A 227 8.37 -6.01 -8.97
CA ALA A 227 8.78 -5.26 -10.17
C ALA A 227 10.31 -5.17 -10.29
N ASP A 228 11.01 -4.91 -9.18
CA ASP A 228 12.47 -4.86 -9.17
C ASP A 228 13.08 -6.25 -9.42
N SER A 229 12.49 -7.30 -8.84
CA SER A 229 12.90 -8.68 -9.09
C SER A 229 12.73 -9.07 -10.57
N LEU A 230 11.58 -8.73 -11.17
CA LEU A 230 11.31 -8.95 -12.59
C LEU A 230 12.28 -8.19 -13.48
N ARG A 231 12.55 -6.91 -13.20
CA ARG A 231 13.51 -6.10 -13.95
C ARG A 231 14.89 -6.75 -13.93
N ASN A 232 15.34 -7.21 -12.76
CA ASN A 232 16.63 -7.89 -12.61
C ASN A 232 16.71 -9.20 -13.42
N VAL A 233 15.65 -10.03 -13.38
CA VAL A 233 15.58 -11.28 -14.16
C VAL A 233 15.60 -10.99 -15.66
N ILE A 234 14.85 -9.98 -16.13
CA ILE A 234 14.83 -9.58 -17.55
C ILE A 234 16.22 -9.12 -17.99
N THR A 235 16.89 -8.26 -17.21
CA THR A 235 18.23 -7.78 -17.54
C THR A 235 19.25 -8.92 -17.61
N LYS A 236 19.26 -9.83 -16.62
CA LYS A 236 20.15 -11.01 -16.62
C LYS A 236 19.89 -11.93 -17.81
N SER A 237 18.62 -12.21 -18.10
CA SER A 237 18.23 -13.05 -19.23
C SER A 237 18.62 -12.43 -20.58
N GLY A 238 18.47 -11.10 -20.71
CA GLY A 238 18.91 -10.35 -21.88
C GLY A 238 20.43 -10.43 -22.10
N LEU A 239 21.23 -10.36 -21.03
CA LEU A 239 22.68 -10.55 -21.11
C LEU A 239 23.05 -11.97 -21.57
N ILE A 240 22.44 -13.00 -20.95
CA ILE A 240 22.69 -14.40 -21.32
C ILE A 240 22.35 -14.63 -22.80
N PHE A 241 21.21 -14.12 -23.27
CA PHE A 241 20.81 -14.27 -24.65
C PHE A 241 21.76 -13.58 -25.64
N SER A 242 22.27 -12.40 -25.29
CA SER A 242 23.29 -11.71 -26.09
C SER A 242 24.61 -12.48 -26.14
N LEU A 243 25.03 -13.10 -25.04
CA LEU A 243 26.23 -13.95 -25.00
C LEU A 243 26.05 -15.21 -25.86
N ILE A 244 24.91 -15.90 -25.75
CA ILE A 244 24.59 -17.06 -26.59
C ILE A 244 24.65 -16.68 -28.07
N LYS A 245 24.08 -15.53 -28.45
CA LYS A 245 24.15 -15.04 -29.83
C LYS A 245 25.57 -14.78 -30.31
N LEU A 246 26.43 -14.23 -29.45
CA LEU A 246 27.82 -13.96 -29.78
C LEU A 246 28.60 -15.26 -30.00
N GLU A 247 28.45 -16.23 -29.09
CA GLU A 247 29.09 -17.54 -29.21
C GLU A 247 28.59 -18.30 -30.46
N MET A 248 27.28 -18.25 -30.75
CA MET A 248 26.74 -18.84 -31.97
C MET A 248 27.31 -18.18 -33.24
N GLY A 249 27.45 -16.85 -33.24
CA GLY A 249 28.08 -16.12 -34.35
C GLY A 249 29.52 -16.58 -34.56
N PHE A 250 30.30 -16.61 -33.48
CA PHE A 250 31.70 -17.04 -33.52
C PHE A 250 31.87 -18.49 -34.01
N LEU A 251 31.06 -19.43 -33.50
CA LEU A 251 31.09 -20.82 -33.95
C LEU A 251 30.77 -20.95 -35.43
N ARG A 252 29.80 -20.16 -35.92
CA ARG A 252 29.48 -20.12 -37.34
C ARG A 252 30.65 -19.59 -38.17
N ASP A 253 31.34 -18.55 -37.71
CA ASP A 253 32.49 -18.00 -38.44
C ASP A 253 33.62 -19.01 -38.53
N GLN A 254 33.91 -19.72 -37.43
CA GLN A 254 34.87 -20.83 -37.44
C GLN A 254 34.45 -21.94 -38.40
N TRP A 255 33.16 -22.28 -38.41
CA TRP A 255 32.61 -23.27 -39.33
C TRP A 255 32.78 -22.85 -40.80
N GLU A 256 32.34 -21.64 -41.15
CA GLU A 256 32.48 -21.11 -42.52
C GLU A 256 33.94 -21.02 -42.94
N SER A 257 34.84 -20.57 -42.05
CA SER A 257 36.27 -20.52 -42.33
C SER A 257 36.87 -21.89 -42.61
N THR A 258 36.46 -22.92 -41.86
CA THR A 258 36.95 -24.30 -42.04
C THR A 258 36.38 -24.94 -43.31
N LEU A 259 35.09 -24.71 -43.57
CA LEU A 259 34.40 -25.24 -44.76
C LEU A 259 34.98 -24.67 -46.06
N LEU A 260 35.33 -23.38 -46.03
CA LEU A 260 35.84 -22.67 -47.20
C LEU A 260 37.36 -22.76 -47.36
N GLU A 261 38.08 -23.37 -46.40
CA GLU A 261 39.53 -23.50 -46.49
C GLU A 261 39.94 -24.31 -47.73
N GLY A 262 40.64 -23.67 -48.67
CA GLY A 262 41.07 -24.28 -49.93
C GLY A 262 40.04 -24.30 -51.07
N THR A 263 38.85 -23.72 -50.89
CA THR A 263 37.83 -23.61 -51.95
C THR A 263 37.94 -22.29 -52.73
N LYS A 264 37.36 -22.25 -53.95
CA LYS A 264 37.32 -21.01 -54.75
C LYS A 264 36.29 -20.01 -54.17
N GLU A 265 35.32 -20.49 -53.40
CA GLU A 265 34.30 -19.68 -52.73
C GLU A 265 34.80 -18.96 -51.47
N ALA A 266 35.98 -19.28 -50.94
CA ALA A 266 36.57 -18.65 -49.75
C ALA A 266 36.66 -17.13 -49.79
N SER A 267 36.70 -16.56 -50.99
CA SER A 267 36.81 -15.13 -51.23
C SER A 267 35.56 -14.53 -51.87
N LEU A 268 34.44 -15.27 -51.96
CA LEU A 268 33.24 -14.80 -52.68
C LEU A 268 32.69 -13.49 -52.09
N ARG A 269 32.56 -13.42 -50.76
CA ARG A 269 32.10 -12.23 -50.03
C ARG A 269 33.04 -11.04 -50.24
N GLN A 270 34.35 -11.27 -50.14
CA GLN A 270 35.37 -10.23 -50.31
C GLN A 270 35.45 -9.74 -51.76
N LYS A 271 35.41 -10.64 -52.75
CA LYS A 271 35.39 -10.32 -54.18
C LYS A 271 34.17 -9.53 -54.58
N ALA A 272 33.00 -9.84 -54.01
CA ALA A 272 31.78 -9.12 -54.28
C ALA A 272 31.83 -7.68 -53.73
N ILE A 273 32.33 -7.47 -52.51
CA ILE A 273 32.54 -6.12 -51.96
C ILE A 273 33.60 -5.34 -52.75
N SER A 274 34.75 -5.95 -53.04
CA SER A 274 35.79 -5.28 -53.84
C SER A 274 35.30 -4.90 -55.24
N GLY A 275 34.50 -5.75 -55.89
CA GLY A 275 33.89 -5.43 -57.18
C GLY A 275 32.88 -4.28 -57.12
N LEU A 276 32.13 -4.15 -56.01
CA LEU A 276 31.25 -2.99 -55.78
C LEU A 276 32.05 -1.71 -55.50
N ASP A 277 33.13 -1.79 -54.71
CA ASP A 277 34.00 -0.64 -54.42
C ASP A 277 34.70 -0.13 -55.69
N GLU A 278 35.18 -1.02 -56.57
CA GLU A 278 35.79 -0.66 -57.87
C GLU A 278 34.79 0.04 -58.82
N LEU A 279 33.50 -0.31 -58.74
CA LEU A 279 32.44 0.38 -59.49
C LEU A 279 32.14 1.75 -58.90
N LEU A 280 32.28 1.92 -57.58
CA LEU A 280 32.18 3.22 -56.92
C LEU A 280 33.35 4.14 -57.23
N ASP A 281 34.58 3.61 -57.34
CA ASP A 281 35.76 4.37 -57.77
C ASP A 281 35.56 5.04 -59.14
N LYS A 282 34.88 4.34 -60.07
CA LYS A 282 34.54 4.88 -61.40
C LYS A 282 33.52 6.01 -61.34
N LEU A 283 32.66 6.00 -60.32
CA LEU A 283 31.59 6.99 -60.10
C LEU A 283 32.07 8.21 -59.30
N GLU A 284 33.14 8.08 -58.52
CA GLU A 284 33.78 9.16 -57.75
C GLU A 284 34.25 10.32 -58.65
N HIS A 285 34.51 10.04 -59.93
CA HIS A 285 34.81 11.04 -60.95
C HIS A 285 33.57 11.80 -61.48
N VAL A 286 32.35 11.37 -61.13
CA VAL A 286 31.08 11.86 -61.69
C VAL A 286 30.12 12.39 -60.60
N SER A 287 30.21 11.89 -59.37
CA SER A 287 29.33 12.23 -58.24
C SER A 287 30.16 12.63 -57.00
N GLY A 288 29.67 13.60 -56.22
CA GLY A 288 30.40 14.17 -55.08
C GLY A 288 30.96 13.12 -54.09
N SER A 289 32.18 13.37 -53.60
CA SER A 289 33.05 12.43 -52.86
C SER A 289 32.42 11.79 -51.62
N ASP A 290 31.54 12.51 -50.93
CA ASP A 290 31.12 12.12 -49.58
C ASP A 290 30.14 10.93 -49.60
N MET A 291 29.20 10.89 -50.55
CA MET A 291 28.25 9.77 -50.69
C MET A 291 28.94 8.47 -51.12
N VAL A 292 29.96 8.58 -51.97
CA VAL A 292 30.76 7.43 -52.44
C VAL A 292 31.59 6.85 -51.29
N SER A 293 32.20 7.72 -50.48
CA SER A 293 32.95 7.34 -49.28
C SER A 293 32.06 6.64 -48.25
N ASP A 294 30.87 7.18 -47.97
CA ASP A 294 29.92 6.59 -47.02
C ASP A 294 29.44 5.20 -47.46
N LEU A 295 29.13 5.03 -48.76
CA LEU A 295 28.68 3.75 -49.29
C LEU A 295 29.82 2.71 -49.26
N LYS A 296 31.06 3.09 -49.60
CA LYS A 296 32.25 2.22 -49.43
C LYS A 296 32.44 1.81 -47.97
N GLN A 297 32.28 2.73 -47.02
CA GLN A 297 32.41 2.41 -45.60
C GLN A 297 31.34 1.41 -45.14
N ILE A 298 30.09 1.59 -45.58
CA ILE A 298 28.99 0.66 -45.30
C ILE A 298 29.31 -0.72 -45.90
N GLN A 299 29.71 -0.79 -47.17
CA GLN A 299 30.06 -2.05 -47.84
C GLN A 299 31.19 -2.80 -47.14
N ASN A 300 32.26 -2.10 -46.77
CA ASN A 300 33.39 -2.71 -46.06
C ASN A 300 33.03 -3.13 -44.63
N ARG A 301 32.08 -2.46 -43.99
CA ARG A 301 31.53 -2.90 -42.70
C ARG A 301 30.84 -4.26 -42.80
N PHE A 302 30.30 -4.65 -43.95
CA PHE A 302 29.71 -5.97 -44.12
C PHE A 302 30.74 -7.10 -43.99
N LEU A 303 32.01 -6.86 -44.32
CA LEU A 303 33.08 -7.85 -44.21
C LEU A 303 33.42 -8.19 -42.76
N THR A 304 33.14 -7.28 -41.83
CA THR A 304 33.40 -7.46 -40.39
C THR A 304 32.14 -7.83 -39.60
N LEU A 305 30.98 -7.87 -40.27
CA LEU A 305 29.72 -8.30 -39.66
C LEU A 305 29.51 -9.80 -39.88
N HIS A 306 28.98 -10.48 -38.85
CA HIS A 306 28.74 -11.93 -38.86
C HIS A 306 27.24 -12.23 -38.61
N PRO A 307 26.33 -11.75 -39.48
CA PRO A 307 24.90 -11.92 -39.27
C PRO A 307 24.41 -13.32 -39.66
N SER A 308 23.27 -13.77 -39.11
CA SER A 308 22.54 -14.94 -39.65
C SER A 308 22.23 -14.75 -41.15
N PRO A 309 21.99 -15.81 -41.95
CA PRO A 309 21.72 -15.63 -43.39
C PRO A 309 20.53 -14.68 -43.64
N GLU A 310 19.48 -14.79 -42.81
CA GLU A 310 18.30 -13.91 -42.86
C GLU A 310 18.62 -12.45 -42.48
N GLN A 311 19.35 -12.24 -41.39
CA GLN A 311 19.76 -10.90 -40.94
C GLN A 311 20.71 -10.26 -41.95
N GLY A 312 21.65 -11.04 -42.48
CA GLY A 312 22.57 -10.61 -43.52
C GLY A 312 21.83 -10.21 -44.78
N ARG A 313 20.83 -11.00 -45.19
CA ARG A 313 19.99 -10.69 -46.35
C ARG A 313 19.22 -9.38 -46.16
N SER A 314 18.59 -9.19 -45.00
CA SER A 314 17.89 -7.94 -44.68
C SER A 314 18.83 -6.73 -44.66
N TRP A 315 20.02 -6.90 -44.10
CA TRP A 315 21.03 -5.86 -44.01
C TRP A 315 21.59 -5.48 -45.39
N VAL A 316 21.96 -6.46 -46.23
CA VAL A 316 22.44 -6.22 -47.61
C VAL A 316 21.37 -5.49 -48.42
N LYS A 317 20.11 -5.91 -48.30
CA LYS A 317 18.99 -5.24 -48.96
C LYS A 317 18.88 -3.77 -48.57
N MET A 318 18.76 -3.49 -47.27
CA MET A 318 18.51 -2.12 -46.77
C MET A 318 19.71 -1.19 -46.88
N LYS A 319 20.94 -1.70 -46.75
CA LYS A 319 22.15 -0.88 -46.61
C LYS A 319 23.01 -0.81 -47.87
N ILE A 320 22.96 -1.83 -48.72
CA ILE A 320 23.75 -1.89 -49.95
C ILE A 320 22.83 -1.81 -51.18
N GLU A 321 21.89 -2.74 -51.33
CA GLU A 321 21.06 -2.86 -52.55
C GLU A 321 20.19 -1.62 -52.79
N ASP A 322 19.49 -1.13 -51.77
CA ASP A 322 18.62 0.05 -51.91
C ASP A 322 19.41 1.32 -52.27
N GLN A 323 20.64 1.47 -51.76
CA GLN A 323 21.52 2.60 -52.08
C GLN A 323 22.00 2.54 -53.54
N TRP A 324 22.39 1.35 -54.01
CA TRP A 324 22.75 1.14 -55.41
C TRP A 324 21.57 1.33 -56.36
N ARG A 325 20.38 0.88 -55.98
CA ARG A 325 19.16 1.09 -56.77
C ARG A 325 18.82 2.57 -56.90
N ALA A 326 19.02 3.37 -55.86
CA ALA A 326 18.86 4.82 -55.94
C ALA A 326 19.83 5.44 -56.97
N LEU A 327 21.12 5.07 -56.93
CA LEU A 327 22.12 5.55 -57.88
C LEU A 327 21.83 5.12 -59.33
N ILE A 328 21.32 3.90 -59.53
CA ILE A 328 20.92 3.38 -60.85
C ILE A 328 19.68 4.14 -61.38
N ASN A 329 18.69 4.39 -60.52
CA ASN A 329 17.46 5.10 -60.90
C ASN A 329 17.71 6.58 -61.23
N GLU A 330 18.70 7.20 -60.59
CA GLU A 330 19.15 8.56 -60.91
C GLU A 330 19.98 8.65 -62.21
N ARG A 331 20.13 7.54 -62.95
CA ARG A 331 20.94 7.41 -64.18
C ARG A 331 22.40 7.82 -64.01
N LYS A 332 22.94 7.68 -62.80
CA LYS A 332 24.36 7.93 -62.52
C LYS A 332 25.27 6.76 -62.89
N VAL A 333 24.68 5.60 -63.19
CA VAL A 333 25.38 4.35 -63.52
C VAL A 333 24.94 3.87 -64.90
N ASP A 334 25.89 3.52 -65.75
CA ASP A 334 25.62 2.97 -67.08
C ASP A 334 24.94 1.60 -67.01
N GLU A 335 24.16 1.24 -68.03
CA GLU A 335 23.38 -0.01 -68.04
C GLU A 335 24.25 -1.26 -67.92
N LYS A 336 25.50 -1.20 -68.40
CA LYS A 336 26.48 -2.27 -68.28
C LYS A 336 26.98 -2.42 -66.84
N ASP A 337 27.28 -1.31 -66.17
CA ASP A 337 27.77 -1.31 -64.80
C ASP A 337 26.65 -1.62 -63.81
N ALA A 338 25.41 -1.18 -64.06
CA ALA A 338 24.24 -1.55 -63.28
C ALA A 338 23.99 -3.07 -63.24
N LYS A 339 24.22 -3.78 -64.37
CA LYS A 339 24.16 -5.25 -64.42
C LYS A 339 25.28 -5.91 -63.61
N MET A 340 26.47 -5.29 -63.57
CA MET A 340 27.59 -5.78 -62.75
C MET A 340 27.35 -5.57 -61.26
N VAL A 341 26.80 -4.41 -60.86
CA VAL A 341 26.38 -4.13 -59.47
C VAL A 341 25.39 -5.18 -58.97
N MET A 342 24.33 -5.45 -59.73
CA MET A 342 23.32 -6.44 -59.33
C MET A 342 23.90 -7.85 -59.24
N ARG A 343 24.90 -8.19 -60.09
CA ARG A 343 25.60 -9.48 -60.02
C ARG A 343 26.43 -9.59 -58.74
N HIS A 344 27.16 -8.55 -58.35
CA HIS A 344 27.91 -8.55 -57.10
C HIS A 344 26.99 -8.60 -55.86
N ILE A 345 25.84 -7.94 -55.90
CA ILE A 345 24.81 -8.04 -54.84
C ILE A 345 24.26 -9.46 -54.73
N GLU A 346 24.01 -10.12 -55.86
CA GLU A 346 23.59 -11.53 -55.89
C GLU A 346 24.68 -12.46 -55.32
N ASP A 347 25.96 -12.20 -55.64
CA ASP A 347 27.09 -12.93 -55.06
C ASP A 347 27.20 -12.70 -53.53
N LEU A 348 26.86 -11.50 -53.03
CA LEU A 348 26.76 -11.25 -51.58
C LEU A 348 25.64 -12.07 -50.95
N TYR A 349 24.47 -12.15 -51.57
CA TYR A 349 23.38 -13.00 -51.07
C TYR A 349 23.77 -14.46 -51.04
N ARG A 350 24.42 -14.97 -52.10
CA ARG A 350 24.92 -16.35 -52.14
C ARG A 350 25.97 -16.61 -51.05
N SER A 351 26.84 -15.63 -50.79
CA SER A 351 27.88 -15.75 -49.75
C SER A 351 27.34 -15.96 -48.33
N LEU A 352 26.07 -15.64 -48.08
CA LEU A 352 25.42 -15.79 -46.78
C LEU A 352 24.95 -17.21 -46.49
N TYR A 353 24.81 -18.04 -47.53
CA TYR A 353 24.29 -19.41 -47.44
C TYR A 353 25.35 -20.47 -47.77
N LEU A 354 26.63 -20.08 -47.91
CA LEU A 354 27.71 -21.02 -48.24
C LEU A 354 27.90 -22.11 -47.17
N GLY A 355 27.63 -21.78 -45.89
CA GLY A 355 27.68 -22.74 -44.79
C GLY A 355 26.62 -23.86 -44.87
N GLU A 356 25.59 -23.68 -45.70
CA GLU A 356 24.46 -24.63 -45.92
C GLU A 356 24.55 -25.31 -47.31
N ASN A 357 25.59 -25.01 -48.09
CA ASN A 357 25.68 -25.51 -49.46
C ASN A 357 26.02 -27.01 -49.50
N GLN A 358 25.04 -27.82 -49.92
CA GLN A 358 25.16 -29.28 -50.00
C GLN A 358 26.33 -29.77 -50.87
N GLU A 359 26.69 -29.06 -51.93
CA GLU A 359 27.80 -29.44 -52.81
C GLU A 359 29.16 -29.26 -52.11
N LEU A 360 29.30 -28.23 -51.27
CA LEU A 360 30.50 -28.00 -50.47
C LEU A 360 30.58 -28.99 -49.30
N LEU A 361 29.45 -29.28 -48.66
CA LEU A 361 29.37 -30.25 -47.55
C LEU A 361 29.68 -31.68 -48.00
N ALA A 362 29.23 -32.08 -49.19
CA ALA A 362 29.50 -33.40 -49.77
C ALA A 362 31.00 -33.66 -50.05
N GLY A 363 31.81 -32.60 -50.13
CA GLY A 363 33.27 -32.70 -50.29
C GLY A 363 34.02 -33.14 -49.03
N TYR A 364 33.40 -33.04 -47.85
CA TYR A 364 34.02 -33.30 -46.55
C TYR A 364 33.70 -34.72 -46.04
N LYS A 365 34.57 -35.69 -46.36
CA LYS A 365 34.41 -37.13 -46.00
C LYS A 365 34.46 -37.44 -44.49
N GLN A 366 34.80 -36.47 -43.65
CA GLN A 366 34.92 -36.64 -42.20
C GLN A 366 33.60 -36.40 -41.45
N ILE A 367 32.59 -35.86 -42.13
CA ILE A 367 31.28 -35.58 -41.54
C ILE A 367 30.33 -36.72 -41.94
N PRO A 368 29.60 -37.34 -40.99
CA PRO A 368 28.61 -38.37 -41.30
C PRO A 368 27.54 -37.86 -42.28
N GLU A 369 27.19 -38.66 -43.29
CA GLU A 369 26.17 -38.30 -44.30
C GLU A 369 24.81 -37.95 -43.69
N SER A 370 24.47 -38.52 -42.53
CA SER A 370 23.25 -38.19 -41.79
C SER A 370 23.21 -36.73 -41.34
N LEU A 371 24.34 -36.18 -40.84
CA LEU A 371 24.46 -34.79 -40.40
C LEU A 371 24.46 -33.80 -41.58
N ILE A 372 25.07 -34.20 -42.70
CA ILE A 372 25.06 -33.40 -43.94
C ILE A 372 23.62 -33.23 -44.46
N SER A 373 22.81 -34.30 -44.39
CA SER A 373 21.41 -34.24 -44.82
C SER A 373 20.53 -33.39 -43.89
N GLU A 374 20.82 -33.40 -42.59
CA GLU A 374 20.08 -32.63 -41.58
C GLU A 374 20.38 -31.13 -41.69
N TRP A 375 21.64 -30.75 -41.90
CA TRP A 375 22.06 -29.36 -42.05
C TRP A 375 21.74 -28.78 -43.42
N GLY A 376 21.79 -29.59 -44.49
CA GLY A 376 21.40 -29.18 -45.83
C GLY A 376 19.89 -29.22 -46.08
N GLY A 377 19.10 -29.67 -45.10
CA GLY A 377 17.68 -29.99 -45.25
C GLY A 377 16.88 -29.72 -43.98
N SER A 378 16.88 -28.50 -43.48
CA SER A 378 15.87 -28.03 -42.53
C SER A 378 15.69 -26.52 -42.67
N SER A 379 14.72 -26.14 -43.48
CA SER A 379 13.99 -24.89 -43.31
C SER A 379 13.26 -24.95 -41.95
N LEU A 380 13.80 -24.23 -40.97
CA LEU A 380 13.05 -23.65 -39.86
C LEU A 380 12.84 -22.16 -40.16
#